data_AF-A0A661NWC1-F1
#
_entry.id   AF-A0A661NWC1-F1
#
_cell.length_a   1.000
_cell.length_b   1.000
_cell.length_c   1.000
_cell.angle_alpha   90.00
_cell.angle_beta   90.00
_cell.angle_gamma   90.00
#
_symmetry.space_group_name_H-M   'P 1'
#
loop_
_entity.id
_entity.type
_entity.pdbx_description
1 polymer ?
#
loop_
_entity_poly.entity_id
_entity_poly.type
_entity_poly.pdbx_seq_one_letter_code
_entity_poly.pdbx_strand_id
1 'polypeptide(L)'
;MKVSLQVWLSLFWLGLFSLGLLLTGVAGCSSAPPPRPPPPEVEKEPEPPPPPPPKCEAIKEQCKAQADTTARIPGSHYHFAPPEGWIYAQLEEATVAQAGDEGPVLVLTTFESGKAAKERLALVKSFSELVLITVPKQLSFHKRDTRDRDDYTMTEIDEL
;
A
#
# COMPACT_ATOMS: atom_id res chain seq x y z
N MET A 1 30.43 10.80 13.53
CA MET A 1 30.39 11.06 12.07
C MET A 1 31.32 10.06 11.38
N LYS A 2 30.79 8.90 10.96
CA LYS A 2 31.60 7.85 10.33
C LYS A 2 30.71 6.91 9.50
N VAL A 3 30.11 7.43 8.42
CA VAL A 3 29.42 6.60 7.43
C VAL A 3 29.59 7.27 6.06
N SER A 4 30.67 6.96 5.35
CA SER A 4 30.86 7.37 3.94
C SER A 4 32.02 6.62 3.31
N LEU A 5 31.85 5.31 3.06
CA LEU A 5 32.75 4.60 2.14
C LEU A 5 32.19 3.28 1.57
N GLN A 6 31.12 2.70 2.15
CA GLN A 6 30.64 1.37 1.72
C GLN A 6 29.78 1.37 0.44
N VAL A 7 29.24 2.52 -0.01
CA VAL A 7 28.24 2.57 -1.10
C VAL A 7 28.87 2.59 -2.50
N TRP A 8 30.18 2.85 -2.63
CA TRP A 8 30.82 3.01 -3.94
C TRP A 8 31.28 1.71 -4.61
N LEU A 9 31.32 0.58 -3.89
CA LEU A 9 31.87 -0.67 -4.45
C LEU A 9 30.85 -1.57 -5.18
N SER A 10 29.55 -1.32 -5.06
CA SER A 10 28.53 -2.21 -5.66
C SER A 10 28.14 -1.87 -7.10
N LEU A 11 28.52 -0.69 -7.60
CA LEU A 11 28.17 -0.23 -8.96
C LEU A 11 29.13 -0.72 -10.06
N PHE A 12 30.20 -1.44 -9.70
CA PHE A 12 31.23 -1.88 -10.66
C PHE A 12 31.01 -3.29 -11.23
N TRP A 13 29.95 -4.01 -10.83
CA TRP A 13 29.78 -5.45 -11.14
C TRP A 13 28.65 -5.79 -12.15
N LEU A 14 27.95 -4.80 -12.69
CA LEU A 14 26.85 -5.02 -13.67
C LEU A 14 27.19 -4.53 -15.09
N GLY A 15 28.47 -4.50 -15.45
CA GLY A 15 28.94 -4.05 -16.78
C GLY A 15 29.39 -5.14 -17.74
N LEU A 16 29.24 -6.43 -17.40
CA LEU A 16 29.99 -7.51 -18.07
C LEU A 16 29.21 -8.81 -18.27
N PHE A 17 27.91 -8.73 -18.54
CA PHE A 17 27.12 -9.90 -18.95
C PHE A 17 26.42 -9.70 -20.29
N SER A 18 26.94 -10.43 -21.27
CA SER A 18 26.19 -11.02 -22.40
C SER A 18 25.97 -10.20 -23.67
N LEU A 19 27.09 -9.99 -24.35
CA LEU A 19 27.25 -10.26 -25.78
C LEU A 19 26.60 -11.62 -26.17
N GLY A 20 25.75 -11.68 -27.21
CA GLY A 20 25.11 -12.94 -27.59
C GLY A 20 24.22 -12.91 -28.84
N LEU A 21 24.82 -12.54 -29.97
CA LEU A 21 24.37 -12.75 -31.35
C LEU A 21 23.68 -14.13 -31.58
N LEU A 22 22.51 -14.18 -32.22
CA LEU A 22 22.17 -15.28 -33.14
C LEU A 22 21.04 -14.92 -34.13
N LEU A 23 21.43 -14.70 -35.38
CA LEU A 23 20.58 -14.72 -36.56
C LEU A 23 20.38 -16.17 -37.01
N THR A 24 19.14 -16.63 -37.16
CA THR A 24 18.80 -17.82 -37.95
C THR A 24 17.48 -17.62 -38.68
N GLY A 25 17.56 -17.60 -40.01
CA GLY A 25 16.41 -17.61 -40.89
C GLY A 25 15.93 -19.02 -41.20
N VAL A 26 14.63 -19.16 -41.44
CA VAL A 26 14.01 -20.30 -42.11
C VAL A 26 12.85 -19.80 -42.96
N ALA A 27 13.10 -19.67 -44.27
CA ALA A 27 12.06 -19.60 -45.28
C ALA A 27 11.70 -21.04 -45.67
N GLY A 28 10.69 -21.60 -45.01
CA GLY A 28 10.10 -22.90 -45.33
C GLY A 28 8.65 -22.71 -45.77
N CYS A 29 8.42 -22.65 -47.08
CA CYS A 29 7.07 -22.66 -47.66
C CYS A 29 6.66 -24.13 -47.82
N SER A 30 5.76 -24.61 -46.96
CA SER A 30 5.14 -25.92 -47.09
C SER A 30 3.63 -25.72 -47.25
N SER A 31 3.08 -26.23 -48.35
CA SER A 31 1.67 -26.14 -48.73
C SER A 31 0.75 -26.61 -47.61
N ALA A 32 -0.16 -25.73 -47.20
CA ALA A 32 -1.20 -26.06 -46.24
C ALA A 32 -2.18 -27.10 -46.83
N PRO A 33 -2.59 -28.13 -46.06
CA PRO A 33 -3.65 -29.05 -46.47
C PRO A 33 -5.02 -28.33 -46.52
N PRO A 34 -5.99 -28.84 -47.28
CA PRO A 34 -7.31 -28.23 -47.38
C PRO A 34 -8.00 -28.13 -46.00
N PRO A 35 -8.74 -27.04 -45.76
CA PRO A 35 -9.41 -26.80 -44.48
C PRO A 35 -10.46 -27.88 -44.21
N ARG A 36 -10.43 -28.42 -42.98
CA ARG A 36 -11.52 -29.26 -42.48
C ARG A 36 -12.76 -28.39 -42.26
N PRO A 37 -13.98 -28.92 -42.46
CA PRO A 37 -15.20 -28.21 -42.14
C PRO A 37 -15.16 -27.76 -40.65
N PRO A 38 -15.63 -26.55 -40.35
CA PRO A 38 -15.63 -26.03 -38.99
C PRO A 38 -16.45 -26.97 -38.09
N PRO A 39 -15.95 -27.31 -36.89
CA PRO A 39 -16.77 -27.95 -35.87
C PRO A 39 -18.02 -27.11 -35.61
N PRO A 40 -19.16 -27.74 -35.27
CA PRO A 40 -20.33 -26.99 -34.82
C PRO A 40 -19.92 -26.05 -33.68
N GLU A 41 -20.25 -24.78 -33.84
CA GLU A 41 -20.00 -23.72 -32.87
C GLU A 41 -20.79 -24.07 -31.61
N VAL A 42 -20.09 -24.62 -30.62
CA VAL A 42 -20.64 -24.83 -29.29
C VAL A 42 -20.84 -23.43 -28.72
N GLU A 43 -22.11 -23.01 -28.72
CA GLU A 43 -22.59 -21.80 -28.07
C GLU A 43 -22.06 -21.82 -26.63
N LYS A 44 -21.03 -21.00 -26.37
CA LYS A 44 -20.44 -20.86 -25.04
C LYS A 44 -21.51 -20.25 -24.16
N GLU A 45 -22.00 -21.05 -23.23
CA GLU A 45 -22.87 -20.60 -22.14
C GLU A 45 -22.24 -19.35 -21.49
N PRO A 46 -22.99 -18.26 -21.31
CA PRO A 46 -22.44 -17.02 -20.79
C PRO A 46 -21.82 -17.26 -19.41
N GLU A 47 -20.55 -16.89 -19.24
CA GLU A 47 -19.87 -17.01 -17.95
C GLU A 47 -20.64 -16.20 -16.89
N PRO A 48 -20.87 -16.78 -15.70
CA PRO A 48 -21.54 -16.07 -14.62
C PRO A 48 -20.75 -14.80 -14.24
N PRO A 49 -21.43 -13.69 -13.89
CA PRO A 49 -20.76 -12.46 -13.54
C PRO A 49 -19.82 -12.67 -12.35
N PRO A 50 -18.64 -12.01 -12.33
CA PRO A 50 -17.69 -12.16 -11.25
C PRO A 50 -18.33 -11.75 -9.90
N PRO A 51 -17.96 -12.42 -8.79
CA PRO A 51 -18.50 -12.07 -7.49
C PRO A 51 -18.16 -10.62 -7.13
N PRO A 52 -19.05 -9.93 -6.40
CA PRO A 52 -18.80 -8.56 -5.97
C PRO A 52 -17.52 -8.51 -5.11
N PRO A 53 -16.69 -7.47 -5.27
CA PRO A 53 -15.47 -7.34 -4.49
C PRO A 53 -15.78 -7.27 -2.98
N PRO A 54 -14.91 -7.84 -2.12
CA PRO A 54 -15.07 -7.76 -0.68
C PRO A 54 -15.05 -6.30 -0.22
N LYS A 55 -15.77 -6.01 0.88
CA LYS A 55 -15.88 -4.66 1.44
C LYS A 55 -14.62 -4.23 2.20
N CYS A 56 -13.72 -5.16 2.51
CA CYS A 56 -12.45 -4.92 3.18
C CYS A 56 -12.63 -4.28 4.56
N GLU A 57 -13.47 -4.90 5.39
CA GLU A 57 -13.85 -4.35 6.71
C GLU A 57 -12.85 -4.75 7.81
N ALA A 58 -12.03 -5.79 7.59
CA ALA A 58 -10.99 -6.23 8.51
C ALA A 58 -9.65 -6.54 7.81
N ILE A 59 -8.52 -6.25 8.49
CA ILE A 59 -7.16 -6.58 8.00
C ILE A 59 -7.00 -8.09 7.72
N LYS A 60 -7.72 -8.93 8.47
CA LYS A 60 -7.72 -10.40 8.28
C LYS A 60 -8.27 -10.84 6.92
N GLU A 61 -9.03 -9.99 6.23
CA GLU A 61 -9.51 -10.26 4.87
C GLU A 61 -8.39 -10.12 3.82
N GLN A 62 -7.23 -9.57 4.20
CA GLN A 62 -6.04 -9.42 3.36
C GLN A 62 -6.32 -8.74 2.01
N CYS A 63 -7.21 -7.75 2.02
CA CYS A 63 -7.52 -6.96 0.82
C CYS A 63 -6.27 -6.23 0.33
N LYS A 64 -5.78 -6.62 -0.84
CA LYS A 64 -4.64 -5.97 -1.49
C LYS A 64 -5.10 -4.76 -2.29
N ALA A 65 -4.47 -3.62 -2.05
CA ALA A 65 -4.67 -2.42 -2.82
C ALA A 65 -4.13 -2.60 -4.25
N GLN A 66 -4.92 -2.18 -5.21
CA GLN A 66 -4.60 -2.03 -6.62
C GLN A 66 -4.34 -0.55 -6.94
N ALA A 67 -3.85 -0.26 -8.15
CA ALA A 67 -3.54 1.11 -8.58
C ALA A 67 -4.74 2.08 -8.51
N ASP A 68 -5.97 1.59 -8.62
CA ASP A 68 -7.23 2.35 -8.56
C ASP A 68 -7.94 2.24 -7.19
N THR A 69 -7.35 1.52 -6.24
CA THR A 69 -7.97 1.31 -4.93
C THR A 69 -8.05 2.62 -4.16
N THR A 70 -9.25 2.90 -3.70
CA THR A 70 -9.58 4.10 -2.93
C THR A 70 -10.35 3.69 -1.69
N ALA A 71 -9.81 4.02 -0.52
CA ALA A 71 -10.41 3.74 0.78
C ALA A 71 -10.94 5.03 1.42
N ARG A 72 -12.15 5.01 1.97
CA ARG A 72 -12.75 6.15 2.65
C ARG A 72 -12.13 6.31 4.04
N ILE A 73 -11.84 7.56 4.43
CA ILE A 73 -11.46 7.91 5.81
C ILE A 73 -12.75 8.17 6.61
N PRO A 74 -13.07 7.35 7.62
CA PRO A 74 -14.29 7.52 8.42
C PRO A 74 -14.38 8.91 9.06
N GLY A 75 -15.59 9.42 9.23
CA GLY A 75 -15.83 10.77 9.75
C GLY A 75 -15.50 11.91 8.78
N SER A 76 -15.08 11.62 7.54
CA SER A 76 -14.83 12.63 6.52
C SER A 76 -15.39 12.27 5.14
N HIS A 77 -15.25 13.22 4.20
CA HIS A 77 -15.43 13.03 2.76
C HIS A 77 -14.11 12.73 2.04
N TYR A 78 -13.01 12.60 2.77
CA TYR A 78 -11.71 12.32 2.19
C TYR A 78 -11.54 10.83 1.92
N HIS A 79 -10.71 10.57 0.93
CA HIS A 79 -10.31 9.24 0.54
C HIS A 79 -8.79 9.14 0.54
N PHE A 80 -8.31 7.95 0.83
CA PHE A 80 -6.92 7.56 0.82
C PHE A 80 -6.72 6.50 -0.24
N ALA A 81 -5.72 6.66 -1.10
CA ALA A 81 -5.31 5.62 -2.05
C ALA A 81 -4.11 4.89 -1.44
N PRO A 82 -4.27 3.67 -0.89
CA PRO A 82 -3.14 2.92 -0.37
C PRO A 82 -2.16 2.60 -1.50
N PRO A 83 -0.85 2.53 -1.21
CA PRO A 83 0.11 2.11 -2.22
C PRO A 83 -0.23 0.70 -2.73
N GLU A 84 0.02 0.47 -4.02
CA GLU A 84 -0.26 -0.82 -4.65
C GLU A 84 0.45 -1.97 -3.92
N GLY A 85 -0.28 -3.07 -3.74
CA GLY A 85 0.18 -4.26 -3.03
C GLY A 85 0.04 -4.21 -1.50
N TRP A 86 -0.28 -3.06 -0.90
CA TRP A 86 -0.51 -2.96 0.55
C TRP A 86 -1.82 -3.67 0.95
N ILE A 87 -1.83 -4.25 2.14
CA ILE A 87 -3.05 -4.77 2.75
C ILE A 87 -3.79 -3.60 3.40
N TYR A 88 -5.08 -3.44 3.12
CA TYR A 88 -5.87 -2.36 3.70
C TYR A 88 -7.20 -2.86 4.28
N ALA A 89 -7.75 -2.09 5.22
CA ALA A 89 -9.07 -2.28 5.79
C ALA A 89 -9.75 -0.95 6.11
N GLN A 90 -11.06 -0.90 5.93
CA GLN A 90 -11.93 0.22 6.28
C GLN A 90 -12.74 -0.18 7.51
N LEU A 91 -12.19 0.09 8.69
CA LEU A 91 -12.89 -0.08 9.94
C LEU A 91 -13.90 1.07 10.15
N GLU A 92 -14.79 0.90 11.13
CA GLU A 92 -15.81 1.91 11.44
C GLU A 92 -15.20 3.27 11.86
N GLU A 93 -14.10 3.25 12.61
CA GLU A 93 -13.48 4.47 13.17
C GLU A 93 -12.18 4.90 12.47
N ALA A 94 -11.60 4.03 11.65
CA ALA A 94 -10.35 4.31 10.95
C ALA A 94 -10.17 3.50 9.66
N THR A 95 -9.34 4.02 8.77
CA THR A 95 -8.76 3.27 7.66
C THR A 95 -7.35 2.82 8.07
N VAL A 96 -7.04 1.55 7.89
CA VAL A 96 -5.71 0.99 8.15
C VAL A 96 -5.12 0.47 6.84
N ALA A 97 -3.84 0.73 6.61
CA ALA A 97 -3.08 0.12 5.52
C ALA A 97 -1.69 -0.30 6.01
N GLN A 98 -1.26 -1.50 5.64
CA GLN A 98 0.03 -2.07 6.02
C GLN A 98 0.75 -2.63 4.80
N ALA A 99 2.07 -2.46 4.74
CA ALA A 99 2.88 -3.04 3.66
C ALA A 99 2.99 -4.57 3.76
N GLY A 100 2.78 -5.13 4.96
CA GLY A 100 2.88 -6.55 5.29
C GLY A 100 2.85 -6.75 6.81
N ASP A 101 2.97 -7.99 7.29
CA ASP A 101 2.82 -8.32 8.72
C ASP A 101 3.89 -7.68 9.62
N GLU A 102 5.11 -7.47 9.09
CA GLU A 102 6.23 -6.81 9.79
C GLU A 102 6.57 -5.44 9.18
N GLY A 103 5.67 -4.90 8.35
CA GLY A 103 5.90 -3.69 7.57
C GLY A 103 5.45 -2.40 8.26
N PRO A 104 5.70 -1.24 7.64
CA PRO A 104 5.09 0.01 8.06
C PRO A 104 3.57 -0.07 8.01
N VAL A 105 2.93 0.59 8.97
CA VAL A 105 1.48 0.68 9.11
C VAL A 105 1.06 2.15 9.09
N LEU A 106 0.01 2.46 8.35
CA LEU A 106 -0.68 3.74 8.33
C LEU A 106 -2.08 3.56 8.91
N VAL A 107 -2.42 4.40 9.88
CA VAL A 107 -3.77 4.50 10.43
C VAL A 107 -4.28 5.92 10.18
N LEU A 108 -5.38 6.03 9.43
CA LEU A 108 -6.03 7.29 9.11
C LEU A 108 -7.37 7.36 9.80
N THR A 109 -7.59 8.44 10.54
CA THR A 109 -8.83 8.72 11.26
C THR A 109 -9.06 10.23 11.29
N THR A 110 -10.26 10.65 11.64
CA THR A 110 -10.59 12.05 11.89
C THR A 110 -10.61 12.35 13.37
N PHE A 111 -10.18 13.56 13.72
CA PHE A 111 -10.30 14.09 15.07
C PHE A 111 -10.88 15.49 15.03
N GLU A 112 -11.85 15.78 15.88
CA GLU A 112 -12.46 17.11 15.96
C GLU A 112 -11.46 18.13 16.51
N SER A 113 -11.26 19.23 15.78
CA SER A 113 -10.43 20.36 16.24
C SER A 113 -11.06 21.02 17.46
N GLY A 114 -10.24 21.38 18.46
CA GLY A 114 -10.69 22.03 19.71
C GLY A 114 -10.88 21.08 20.89
N LYS A 115 -10.76 19.76 20.68
CA LYS A 115 -10.71 18.76 21.73
C LYS A 115 -9.37 18.79 22.49
N ALA A 116 -9.38 18.33 23.74
CA ALA A 116 -8.21 18.40 24.61
C ALA A 116 -7.06 17.51 24.12
N ALA A 117 -5.81 17.91 24.35
CA ALA A 117 -4.62 17.12 24.00
C ALA A 117 -4.64 15.70 24.58
N LYS A 118 -5.23 15.52 25.77
CA LYS A 118 -5.41 14.22 26.41
C LYS A 118 -6.30 13.27 25.59
N GLU A 119 -7.34 13.79 24.95
CA GLU A 119 -8.25 12.99 24.11
C GLU A 119 -7.57 12.56 22.82
N ARG A 120 -6.78 13.45 22.21
CA ARG A 120 -5.94 13.11 21.06
C ARG A 120 -4.95 12.00 21.41
N LEU A 121 -4.30 12.09 22.57
CA LEU A 121 -3.38 11.06 23.03
C LEU A 121 -4.10 9.72 23.27
N ALA A 122 -5.30 9.75 23.86
CA ALA A 122 -6.11 8.56 24.06
C ALA A 122 -6.48 7.88 22.74
N LEU A 123 -6.82 8.67 21.71
CA LEU A 123 -7.13 8.17 20.37
C LEU A 123 -5.90 7.54 19.69
N VAL A 124 -4.75 8.20 19.76
CA VAL A 124 -3.49 7.64 19.23
C VAL A 124 -3.17 6.33 19.93
N LYS A 125 -3.36 6.27 21.26
CA LYS A 125 -3.12 5.06 22.03
C LYS A 125 -4.07 3.93 21.62
N SER A 126 -5.38 4.17 21.48
CA SER A 126 -6.34 3.13 21.08
C SER A 126 -6.01 2.55 19.71
N PHE A 127 -5.63 3.38 18.74
CA PHE A 127 -5.25 2.89 17.41
C PHE A 127 -3.92 2.16 17.41
N SER A 128 -2.96 2.58 18.23
CA SER A 128 -1.69 1.86 18.34
C SER A 128 -1.85 0.45 18.88
N GLU A 129 -2.72 0.26 19.88
CA GLU A 129 -3.06 -1.06 20.41
C GLU A 129 -3.75 -1.91 19.34
N LEU A 130 -4.61 -1.31 18.52
CA LEU A 130 -5.29 -1.99 17.42
C LEU A 130 -4.31 -2.53 16.37
N VAL A 131 -3.27 -1.78 16.03
CA VAL A 131 -2.25 -2.22 15.07
C VAL A 131 -1.02 -2.85 15.72
N LEU A 132 -1.09 -3.15 17.02
CA LEU A 132 -0.03 -3.79 17.80
C LEU A 132 1.33 -3.06 17.72
N ILE A 133 1.32 -1.74 17.53
CA ILE A 133 2.56 -0.93 17.56
C ILE A 133 2.80 -0.38 18.95
N THR A 134 4.06 -0.39 19.37
CA THR A 134 4.47 0.24 20.64
C THR A 134 4.50 1.75 20.48
N VAL A 135 3.72 2.48 21.28
CA VAL A 135 3.80 3.95 21.35
C VAL A 135 4.77 4.35 22.45
N PRO A 136 5.68 5.30 22.20
CA PRO A 136 6.56 5.83 23.24
C PRO A 136 5.74 6.43 24.39
N LYS A 137 6.21 6.25 25.63
CA LYS A 137 5.51 6.69 26.84
C LYS A 137 5.20 8.19 26.86
N GLN A 138 6.02 8.99 26.18
CA GLN A 138 5.89 10.44 26.15
C GLN A 138 5.86 10.94 24.70
N LEU A 139 4.68 11.38 24.27
CA LEU A 139 4.50 12.14 23.04
C LEU A 139 4.43 13.62 23.37
N SER A 140 5.37 14.40 22.84
CA SER A 140 5.33 15.85 22.94
C SER A 140 4.72 16.43 21.66
N PHE A 141 3.62 17.17 21.82
CA PHE A 141 3.04 17.97 20.75
C PHE A 141 3.51 19.40 20.93
N HIS A 142 4.49 19.83 20.14
CA HIS A 142 4.87 21.23 20.12
C HIS A 142 3.84 21.99 19.29
N LYS A 143 3.14 22.94 19.94
CA LYS A 143 2.37 23.95 19.24
C LYS A 143 3.37 24.86 18.53
N ARG A 144 3.42 24.82 17.19
CA ARG A 144 4.17 25.86 16.46
C ARG A 144 3.44 27.18 16.69
N ASP A 145 4.18 28.19 17.14
CA ASP A 145 3.70 29.57 17.20
C ASP A 145 3.74 30.18 15.78
N THR A 146 3.00 29.56 14.86
CA THR A 146 2.69 30.15 13.57
C THR A 146 1.44 30.98 13.79
N ARG A 147 1.62 32.31 13.74
CA ARG A 147 0.62 33.37 13.99
C ARG A 147 -0.70 33.26 13.18
N ASP A 148 -0.88 32.20 12.39
CA ASP A 148 -2.03 32.00 11.50
C ASP A 148 -2.35 30.53 11.17
N ARG A 149 -1.73 29.52 11.81
CA ARG A 149 -2.03 28.10 11.51
C ARG A 149 -1.74 27.17 12.68
N ASP A 150 -2.75 26.41 13.11
CA ASP A 150 -2.61 25.35 14.11
C ASP A 150 -1.88 24.13 13.53
N ASP A 151 -0.56 24.26 13.38
CA ASP A 151 0.31 23.18 12.90
C ASP A 151 1.03 22.53 14.11
N TYR A 152 0.91 21.21 14.27
CA TYR A 152 1.50 20.47 15.40
C TYR A 152 2.57 19.51 14.90
N THR A 153 3.79 19.61 15.44
CA THR A 153 4.87 18.64 15.18
C THR A 153 4.99 17.67 16.35
N MET A 154 5.06 16.37 16.05
CA MET A 154 5.29 15.30 17.02
C MET A 154 6.78 15.01 17.11
N THR A 155 7.37 15.15 18.29
CA THR A 155 8.76 14.77 18.57
C THR A 155 8.78 13.65 19.60
N GLU A 156 9.47 12.57 19.23
CA GLU A 156 9.78 11.46 20.12
C GLU A 156 10.79 11.94 21.15
N ILE A 157 10.50 11.72 22.43
CA ILE A 157 11.45 11.98 23.52
C ILE A 157 12.07 10.65 23.90
N ASP A 158 13.32 10.44 23.48
CA ASP A 158 14.15 9.38 24.04
C ASP A 158 14.54 9.79 25.46
N GLU A 159 14.04 9.06 26.47
CA GLU A 159 14.56 9.17 27.83
C GLU A 159 15.99 8.62 27.87
N LEU A 160 16.96 9.51 28.13
CA LEU A 160 18.37 9.20 28.42
C LEU A 160 18.55 8.48 29.76
#